data_AF-A0A0C9X0T8-F1
#
_entry.id   AF-A0A0C9X0T8-F1
#
_cell.length_a   1.000
_cell.length_b   1.000
_cell.length_c   1.000
_cell.angle_alpha   90.00
_cell.angle_beta   90.00
_cell.angle_gamma   90.00
#
_symmetry.space_group_name_H-M   'P 1'
#
loop_
_entity.id
_entity.type
_entity.pdbx_description
1 polymer ?
#
loop_
_entity_poly.entity_id
_entity_poly.type
_entity_poly.pdbx_seq_one_letter_code
_entity_poly.pdbx_strand_id
1 'polypeptide(L)'
;MSKKLVRSFNALSRKPLSPSGIVPNSWHFDIRYVHLEPSPSHILFLIQDTSEFSHMERLPIGLPTCSSGIEFFPDTPEEAAPEVAKALMQAFVNCFGDQASQAIAPWNLTTEDKNLAVAVGDEFKKLGVGYEALHKVGVSTKDVNDRTQEVFSRLFTALKKAVGYVDNIAFFISTPSSIIFSPLPDESPRGDQESDFELALKYVQELQRSRPPTESNDILDPKEHVEKLTREMDDIQQVIREKPEHVVKSEADNGNPDSALDYGLRLRFGFGAPRNRAQSRKYLLKALLSPTASDILKSTVHSLLIIWHMNASDTKLRMRHLHAAAHHANLSTSLCRSLLPSPSPSTMPASPAVLWLMKTTLEPHSVNAPEVCLFWKECWKAWEDRKRQVEGEKGKMDEKRVKRPNRYRCAAVGCEIEADKGRMLLRCSGKCDTDKKPSYCGKECQRADWKNHKPFCKPGAACSIIDTGTSSQGTTKPNALQIPVTMADGKTVLVSSSTMDAKKLKELKGAAEGMPSGRTIMSMVNSLTVEMVKLDGGDEEEEEKKSEVD
;
A
#
# COMPACT_ATOMS: atom_id res chain seq x y z
N MET A 1 -25.91 -21.96 -2.34
CA MET A 1 -26.84 -22.04 -1.20
C MET A 1 -27.72 -23.28 -1.32
N SER A 2 -28.05 -23.98 -0.24
CA SER A 2 -28.86 -25.21 -0.33
C SER A 2 -30.36 -24.88 -0.45
N LYS A 3 -31.08 -25.53 -1.38
CA LYS A 3 -32.55 -25.47 -1.47
C LYS A 3 -33.24 -25.83 -0.13
N LYS A 4 -32.55 -26.61 0.71
CA LYS A 4 -32.98 -26.98 2.06
C LYS A 4 -33.12 -25.75 2.97
N LEU A 5 -32.14 -24.84 2.98
CA LEU A 5 -32.18 -23.65 3.83
C LEU A 5 -33.38 -22.75 3.49
N VAL A 6 -33.61 -22.48 2.19
CA VAL A 6 -34.74 -21.65 1.74
C VAL A 6 -36.08 -22.28 2.13
N ARG A 7 -36.23 -23.61 1.96
CA ARG A 7 -37.45 -24.33 2.38
C ARG A 7 -37.69 -24.23 3.88
N SER A 8 -36.63 -24.43 4.69
CA SER A 8 -36.71 -24.28 6.14
C SER A 8 -37.11 -22.87 6.54
N PHE A 9 -36.52 -21.84 5.93
CA PHE A 9 -36.84 -20.44 6.19
C PHE A 9 -38.27 -20.06 5.79
N ASN A 10 -38.76 -20.59 4.65
CA ASN A 10 -40.14 -20.37 4.21
C ASN A 10 -41.17 -21.08 5.11
N ALA A 11 -40.77 -22.17 5.79
CA ALA A 11 -41.63 -22.90 6.72
C ALA A 11 -41.75 -22.25 8.11
N LEU A 12 -40.93 -21.24 8.42
CA LEU A 12 -40.98 -20.54 9.71
C LEU A 12 -42.29 -19.76 9.87
N SER A 13 -42.81 -19.73 11.09
CA SER A 13 -43.97 -18.89 11.45
C SER A 13 -43.64 -17.41 11.26
N ARG A 14 -44.58 -16.66 10.68
CA ARG A 14 -44.47 -15.21 10.45
C ARG A 14 -45.62 -14.51 11.15
N LYS A 15 -45.30 -13.77 12.21
CA LYS A 15 -46.23 -12.92 12.95
C LYS A 15 -45.69 -11.49 12.96
N PRO A 16 -46.56 -10.46 12.95
CA PRO A 16 -46.14 -9.06 12.98
C PRO A 16 -45.48 -8.67 14.31
N LEU A 17 -45.76 -9.42 15.37
CA LEU A 17 -45.15 -9.28 16.68
C LEU A 17 -44.15 -10.42 16.91
N SER A 18 -43.13 -10.14 17.71
CA SER A 18 -42.14 -11.11 18.20
C SER A 18 -42.80 -12.23 19.01
N PRO A 19 -42.09 -13.32 19.37
CA PRO A 19 -42.66 -14.42 20.13
C PRO A 19 -43.22 -14.00 21.49
N SER A 20 -42.73 -12.90 22.09
CA SER A 20 -43.27 -12.34 23.33
C SER A 20 -44.65 -11.68 23.14
N GLY A 21 -45.02 -11.33 21.90
CA GLY A 21 -46.23 -10.59 21.59
C GLY A 21 -46.17 -9.11 21.98
N ILE A 22 -45.03 -8.60 22.47
CA ILE A 22 -44.90 -7.23 22.99
C ILE A 22 -44.28 -6.30 21.95
N VAL A 23 -43.18 -6.72 21.33
CA VAL A 23 -42.43 -5.87 20.39
C VAL A 23 -42.67 -6.27 18.92
N PRO A 24 -42.61 -5.32 17.97
CA PRO A 24 -42.71 -5.62 16.54
C PRO A 24 -41.64 -6.62 16.08
N ASN A 25 -42.00 -7.54 15.20
CA ASN A 25 -41.08 -8.47 14.55
C ASN A 25 -40.33 -7.81 13.36
N SER A 26 -39.85 -6.60 13.58
CA SER A 26 -39.08 -5.81 12.63
C SER A 26 -37.61 -5.84 13.05
N TRP A 27 -36.73 -6.13 12.10
CA TRP A 27 -35.31 -6.32 12.35
C TRP A 27 -34.49 -5.37 11.50
N HIS A 28 -33.49 -4.76 12.10
CA HIS A 28 -32.43 -4.06 11.40
C HIS A 28 -31.23 -4.98 11.21
N PHE A 29 -30.55 -4.88 10.07
CA PHE A 29 -29.26 -5.51 9.87
C PHE A 29 -28.26 -4.57 9.19
N ASP A 30 -26.98 -4.74 9.50
CA ASP A 30 -25.87 -4.11 8.78
C ASP A 30 -24.69 -5.07 8.61
N ILE A 31 -23.72 -4.67 7.79
CA ILE A 31 -22.47 -5.41 7.61
C ILE A 31 -21.35 -4.56 8.20
N ARG A 32 -20.43 -5.19 8.93
CA ARG A 32 -19.26 -4.52 9.50
C ARG A 32 -17.99 -5.31 9.20
N TYR A 33 -16.87 -4.64 9.06
CA TYR A 33 -15.56 -5.29 8.96
C TYR A 33 -14.87 -5.28 10.32
N VAL A 34 -14.81 -6.45 10.97
CA VAL A 34 -14.11 -6.64 12.24
C VAL A 34 -12.65 -6.94 11.94
N HIS A 35 -11.78 -5.99 12.24
CA HIS A 35 -10.36 -6.02 11.92
C HIS A 35 -9.49 -6.66 13.04
N LEU A 36 -10.10 -7.40 13.97
CA LEU A 36 -9.36 -8.08 15.03
C LEU A 36 -8.54 -9.26 14.46
N GLU A 37 -7.24 -9.22 14.68
CA GLU A 37 -6.31 -10.30 14.31
C GLU A 37 -6.40 -11.50 15.28
N PRO A 38 -6.08 -12.73 14.83
CA PRO A 38 -5.48 -13.12 13.53
C PRO A 38 -6.49 -13.38 12.42
N SER A 39 -7.78 -13.20 12.69
CA SER A 39 -8.85 -13.70 11.82
C SER A 39 -9.85 -12.60 11.47
N PRO A 40 -9.40 -11.49 10.83
CA PRO A 40 -10.31 -10.42 10.47
C PRO A 40 -11.38 -10.92 9.50
N SER A 41 -12.60 -10.41 9.62
CA SER A 41 -13.72 -10.86 8.78
C SER A 41 -14.85 -9.85 8.75
N HIS A 42 -15.68 -9.95 7.73
CA HIS A 42 -16.98 -9.31 7.76
C HIS A 42 -17.91 -10.04 8.72
N ILE A 43 -18.82 -9.29 9.31
CA ILE A 43 -19.92 -9.82 10.11
C ILE A 43 -21.23 -9.24 9.60
N LEU A 44 -22.30 -10.02 9.70
CA LEU A 44 -23.67 -9.54 9.68
C LEU A 44 -24.07 -9.25 11.12
N PHE A 45 -24.46 -8.03 11.42
CA PHE A 45 -25.03 -7.66 12.71
C PHE A 45 -26.53 -7.49 12.57
N LEU A 46 -27.30 -8.10 13.48
CA LEU A 46 -28.76 -8.06 13.52
C LEU A 46 -29.20 -7.45 14.84
N ILE A 47 -30.25 -6.62 14.81
CA ILE A 47 -30.89 -6.11 16.02
C ILE A 47 -32.40 -5.98 15.84
N GLN A 48 -33.14 -6.36 16.86
CA GLN A 48 -34.54 -5.98 17.04
C GLN A 48 -34.59 -4.71 17.89
N ASP A 49 -34.69 -3.56 17.22
CA ASP A 49 -34.49 -2.23 17.81
C ASP A 49 -35.22 -2.00 19.15
N THR A 50 -36.49 -2.43 19.26
CA THR A 50 -37.30 -2.18 20.46
C THR A 50 -36.93 -3.05 21.68
N SER A 51 -36.40 -4.25 21.47
CA SER A 51 -35.99 -5.16 22.56
C SER A 51 -34.49 -5.12 22.84
N GLU A 52 -33.71 -4.46 21.97
CA GLU A 52 -32.25 -4.54 21.90
C GLU A 52 -31.69 -5.96 21.76
N PHE A 53 -32.53 -6.96 21.46
CA PHE A 53 -32.05 -8.30 21.15
C PHE A 53 -31.18 -8.21 19.90
N SER A 54 -29.93 -8.63 20.00
CA SER A 54 -28.96 -8.55 18.92
C SER A 54 -28.25 -9.87 18.70
N HIS A 55 -27.84 -10.09 17.47
CA HIS A 55 -27.13 -11.29 17.03
C HIS A 55 -26.03 -10.92 16.05
N MET A 56 -24.97 -11.72 15.99
CA MET A 56 -23.92 -11.56 14.98
C MET A 56 -23.63 -12.87 14.28
N GLU A 57 -23.42 -12.81 12.97
CA GLU A 57 -22.96 -13.93 12.16
C GLU A 57 -21.65 -13.55 11.46
N ARG A 58 -20.67 -14.45 11.48
CA ARG A 58 -19.44 -14.27 10.72
C ARG A 58 -19.68 -14.58 9.25
N LEU A 59 -19.13 -13.76 8.37
CA LEU A 59 -19.26 -13.92 6.92
C LEU A 59 -17.92 -14.28 6.27
N PRO A 60 -17.91 -15.23 5.29
CA PRO A 60 -19.00 -16.13 4.93
C PRO A 60 -19.35 -17.12 6.04
N ILE A 61 -20.58 -17.61 6.01
CA ILE A 61 -21.04 -18.56 7.03
C ILE A 61 -20.34 -19.90 6.86
N GLY A 62 -19.98 -20.51 8.00
CA GLY A 62 -19.30 -21.80 8.05
C GLY A 62 -17.79 -21.68 7.97
N LEU A 63 -17.24 -20.46 8.00
CA LEU A 63 -15.81 -20.26 8.16
C LEU A 63 -15.31 -20.85 9.48
N PRO A 64 -14.18 -21.57 9.49
CA PRO A 64 -13.53 -21.98 10.72
C PRO A 64 -13.18 -20.77 11.58
N THR A 65 -13.30 -20.90 12.90
CA THR A 65 -13.07 -19.80 13.85
C THR A 65 -11.68 -19.16 13.69
N CYS A 66 -10.66 -19.95 13.37
CA CYS A 66 -9.29 -19.49 13.23
C CYS A 66 -8.92 -18.97 11.82
N SER A 67 -9.78 -19.13 10.82
CA SER A 67 -9.49 -18.70 9.45
C SER A 67 -9.86 -17.23 9.25
N SER A 68 -9.06 -16.45 8.52
CA SER A 68 -9.46 -15.10 8.10
C SER A 68 -10.67 -15.17 7.15
N GLY A 69 -11.62 -14.25 7.28
CA GLY A 69 -12.76 -14.12 6.36
C GLY A 69 -12.52 -13.15 5.22
N ILE A 70 -11.26 -12.71 5.01
CA ILE A 70 -10.90 -11.66 4.06
C ILE A 70 -11.15 -12.02 2.59
N GLU A 71 -11.36 -13.30 2.28
CA GLU A 71 -11.80 -13.75 0.95
C GLU A 71 -13.14 -13.15 0.55
N PHE A 72 -14.04 -12.96 1.52
CA PHE A 72 -15.25 -12.18 1.33
C PHE A 72 -14.99 -10.75 1.75
N PHE A 73 -14.84 -9.88 0.75
CA PHE A 73 -14.67 -8.45 0.91
C PHE A 73 -15.48 -7.77 -0.19
N PRO A 74 -16.80 -7.64 -0.01
CA PRO A 74 -17.65 -7.05 -1.03
C PRO A 74 -17.34 -5.56 -1.17
N ASP A 75 -17.13 -5.11 -2.40
CA ASP A 75 -17.00 -3.70 -2.73
C ASP A 75 -18.32 -3.10 -3.22
N THR A 76 -19.26 -3.93 -3.67
CA THR A 76 -20.62 -3.54 -4.07
C THR A 76 -21.68 -4.26 -3.22
N PRO A 77 -22.91 -3.71 -3.13
CA PRO A 77 -23.99 -4.36 -2.41
C PRO A 77 -24.44 -5.67 -3.08
N GLU A 78 -24.33 -5.79 -4.40
CA GLU A 78 -24.64 -7.01 -5.15
C GLU A 78 -23.65 -8.14 -4.85
N GLU A 79 -22.37 -7.81 -4.61
CA GLU A 79 -21.37 -8.78 -4.16
C GLU A 79 -21.66 -9.26 -2.72
N ALA A 80 -22.19 -8.38 -1.87
CA ALA A 80 -22.52 -8.70 -0.49
C ALA A 80 -23.81 -9.54 -0.36
N ALA A 81 -24.82 -9.22 -1.16
CA ALA A 81 -26.19 -9.71 -1.00
C ALA A 81 -26.32 -11.25 -0.91
N PRO A 82 -25.62 -12.08 -1.73
CA PRO A 82 -25.71 -13.54 -1.64
C PRO A 82 -25.35 -14.11 -0.27
N GLU A 83 -24.23 -13.67 0.33
CA GLU A 83 -23.82 -14.17 1.66
C GLU A 83 -24.64 -13.52 2.77
N VAL A 84 -25.09 -12.28 2.62
CA VAL A 84 -25.99 -11.62 3.58
C VAL A 84 -27.35 -12.30 3.64
N ALA A 85 -27.99 -12.55 2.50
CA ALA A 85 -29.29 -13.23 2.43
C ALA A 85 -29.20 -14.65 3.01
N LYS A 86 -28.09 -15.35 2.75
CA LYS A 86 -27.78 -16.65 3.36
C LYS A 86 -27.71 -16.56 4.88
N ALA A 87 -27.00 -15.55 5.40
CA ALA A 87 -26.75 -15.37 6.83
C ALA A 87 -28.01 -14.97 7.58
N LEU A 88 -28.82 -14.09 6.99
CA LEU A 88 -30.15 -13.77 7.48
C LEU A 88 -31.01 -15.03 7.61
N MET A 89 -31.16 -15.83 6.56
CA MET A 89 -31.97 -17.05 6.63
C MET A 89 -31.44 -18.04 7.67
N GLN A 90 -30.12 -18.22 7.74
CA GLN A 90 -29.51 -19.14 8.68
C GLN A 90 -29.72 -18.69 10.14
N ALA A 91 -29.57 -17.41 10.44
CA ALA A 91 -29.79 -16.87 11.78
C ALA A 91 -31.20 -17.17 12.32
N PHE A 92 -32.23 -16.95 11.48
CA PHE A 92 -33.62 -17.21 11.86
C PHE A 92 -33.98 -18.71 11.90
N VAL A 93 -33.45 -19.52 10.98
CA VAL A 93 -33.67 -20.98 10.98
C VAL A 93 -33.02 -21.65 12.19
N ASN A 94 -31.86 -21.16 12.63
CA ASN A 94 -31.11 -21.71 13.75
C ASN A 94 -31.40 -21.02 15.10
N CYS A 95 -32.49 -20.25 15.21
CA CYS A 95 -32.87 -19.57 16.46
C CYS A 95 -31.73 -18.75 17.10
N PHE A 96 -30.86 -18.14 16.29
CA PHE A 96 -29.70 -17.37 16.76
C PHE A 96 -28.73 -18.18 17.65
N GLY A 97 -28.55 -19.48 17.37
CA GLY A 97 -27.64 -20.34 18.12
C GLY A 97 -28.17 -20.68 19.51
N ASP A 98 -29.42 -21.16 19.57
CA ASP A 98 -30.15 -21.55 20.79
C ASP A 98 -30.49 -20.40 21.75
N GLN A 99 -30.32 -19.15 21.34
CA GLN A 99 -30.71 -17.98 22.14
C GLN A 99 -32.22 -17.72 22.14
N ALA A 100 -32.95 -18.20 21.13
CA ALA A 100 -34.40 -18.07 21.03
C ALA A 100 -35.12 -19.40 21.25
N SER A 101 -36.24 -19.37 21.97
CA SER A 101 -37.06 -20.54 22.29
C SER A 101 -37.86 -21.09 21.09
N GLN A 102 -38.06 -20.27 20.04
CA GLN A 102 -38.80 -20.66 18.85
C GLN A 102 -38.24 -20.01 17.59
N ALA A 103 -38.08 -20.82 16.54
CA ALA A 103 -37.71 -20.33 15.22
C ALA A 103 -38.87 -19.51 14.63
N ILE A 104 -38.62 -18.23 14.38
CA ILE A 104 -39.55 -17.34 13.70
C ILE A 104 -38.84 -16.69 12.52
N ALA A 105 -39.60 -16.37 11.47
CA ALA A 105 -39.10 -15.55 10.40
C ALA A 105 -39.39 -14.06 10.70
N PRO A 106 -38.55 -13.13 10.21
CA PRO A 106 -38.78 -11.71 10.38
C PRO A 106 -40.05 -11.30 9.62
N TRP A 107 -40.79 -10.35 10.19
CA TRP A 107 -41.90 -9.71 9.49
C TRP A 107 -41.38 -8.68 8.50
N ASN A 108 -40.49 -7.79 8.96
CA ASN A 108 -39.84 -6.78 8.15
C ASN A 108 -38.33 -6.77 8.40
N LEU A 109 -37.57 -6.39 7.36
CA LEU A 109 -36.13 -6.17 7.43
C LEU A 109 -35.81 -4.74 6.99
N THR A 110 -34.87 -4.10 7.69
CA THR A 110 -34.31 -2.81 7.31
C THR A 110 -32.78 -2.83 7.38
N THR A 111 -32.13 -1.95 6.63
CA THR A 111 -30.69 -1.70 6.73
C THR A 111 -30.41 -0.21 6.46
N GLU A 112 -29.25 0.29 6.89
CA GLU A 112 -28.88 1.69 6.69
C GLU A 112 -28.58 2.01 5.22
N ASP A 113 -27.95 1.07 4.51
CA ASP A 113 -27.54 1.27 3.12
C ASP A 113 -28.67 0.94 2.14
N LYS A 114 -29.13 1.96 1.42
CA LYS A 114 -30.23 1.83 0.44
C LYS A 114 -29.93 0.82 -0.66
N ASN A 115 -28.70 0.77 -1.16
CA ASN A 115 -28.36 -0.10 -2.28
C ASN A 115 -28.26 -1.56 -1.82
N LEU A 116 -27.73 -1.79 -0.62
CA LEU A 116 -27.73 -3.09 0.03
C LEU A 116 -29.15 -3.58 0.32
N ALA A 117 -30.05 -2.70 0.76
CA ALA A 117 -31.46 -3.04 0.97
C ALA A 117 -32.07 -3.63 -0.32
N VAL A 118 -31.89 -2.93 -1.44
CA VAL A 118 -32.37 -3.39 -2.76
C VAL A 118 -31.73 -4.73 -3.14
N ALA A 119 -30.39 -4.81 -3.10
CA ALA A 119 -29.66 -6.00 -3.53
C ALA A 119 -30.02 -7.26 -2.71
N VAL A 120 -30.20 -7.13 -1.39
CA VAL A 120 -30.61 -8.24 -0.52
C VAL A 120 -32.07 -8.64 -0.79
N GLY A 121 -32.96 -7.67 -1.03
CA GLY A 121 -34.35 -7.94 -1.40
C GLY A 121 -34.47 -8.71 -2.73
N ASP A 122 -33.70 -8.29 -3.73
CA ASP A 122 -33.62 -8.96 -5.03
C ASP A 122 -33.02 -10.37 -4.92
N GLU A 123 -31.99 -10.54 -4.09
CA GLU A 123 -31.39 -11.86 -3.85
C GLU A 123 -32.37 -12.78 -3.10
N PHE A 124 -33.16 -12.30 -2.15
CA PHE A 124 -34.23 -13.10 -1.53
C PHE A 124 -35.28 -13.56 -2.55
N LYS A 125 -35.70 -12.66 -3.44
CA LYS A 125 -36.63 -12.99 -4.52
C LYS A 125 -36.04 -14.07 -5.44
N LYS A 126 -34.79 -13.90 -5.88
CA LYS A 126 -34.05 -14.85 -6.72
C LYS A 126 -33.87 -16.21 -6.05
N LEU A 127 -33.65 -16.25 -4.73
CA LEU A 127 -33.49 -17.49 -3.97
C LEU A 127 -34.81 -18.22 -3.72
N GLY A 128 -35.97 -17.60 -3.99
CA GLY A 128 -37.29 -18.20 -3.81
C GLY A 128 -37.85 -18.06 -2.40
N VAL A 129 -37.49 -16.99 -1.67
CA VAL A 129 -38.17 -16.65 -0.41
C VAL A 129 -39.62 -16.29 -0.72
N GLY A 130 -40.57 -17.01 -0.11
CA GLY A 130 -41.98 -16.95 -0.50
C GLY A 130 -42.74 -15.73 0.02
N TYR A 131 -42.21 -15.04 1.03
CA TYR A 131 -42.88 -13.87 1.62
C TYR A 131 -42.41 -12.58 0.95
N GLU A 132 -43.25 -12.04 0.06
CA GLU A 132 -42.92 -10.91 -0.83
C GLU A 132 -42.52 -9.63 -0.08
N ALA A 133 -42.99 -9.43 1.15
CA ALA A 133 -42.59 -8.25 1.92
C ALA A 133 -41.08 -8.22 2.19
N LEU A 134 -40.41 -9.37 2.29
CA LEU A 134 -38.95 -9.43 2.45
C LEU A 134 -38.18 -9.15 1.16
N HIS A 135 -38.85 -9.12 0.00
CA HIS A 135 -38.21 -8.65 -1.25
C HIS A 135 -38.05 -7.13 -1.24
N LYS A 136 -38.73 -6.43 -0.32
CA LYS A 136 -38.71 -4.97 -0.16
C LYS A 136 -38.06 -4.58 1.17
N VAL A 137 -36.78 -4.88 1.32
CA VAL A 137 -36.00 -4.47 2.50
C VAL A 137 -36.03 -2.94 2.60
N GLY A 138 -36.39 -2.42 3.77
CA GLY A 138 -36.51 -0.98 4.01
C GLY A 138 -35.18 -0.31 4.34
N VAL A 139 -35.15 1.02 4.26
CA VAL A 139 -34.05 1.84 4.79
C VAL A 139 -34.38 2.25 6.22
N SER A 140 -33.46 2.00 7.16
CA SER A 140 -33.66 2.37 8.57
C SER A 140 -33.52 3.87 8.79
N THR A 141 -34.14 4.36 9.87
CA THR A 141 -34.02 5.75 10.31
C THR A 141 -32.69 5.98 11.02
N LYS A 142 -32.26 7.24 11.12
CA LYS A 142 -31.04 7.61 11.84
C LYS A 142 -31.05 7.11 13.30
N ASP A 143 -32.19 7.22 13.99
CA ASP A 143 -32.32 6.78 15.39
C ASP A 143 -32.05 5.28 15.56
N VAL A 144 -32.55 4.45 14.63
CA VAL A 144 -32.29 3.01 14.63
C VAL A 144 -30.81 2.74 14.37
N ASN A 145 -30.18 3.48 13.45
CA ASN A 145 -28.75 3.32 13.14
C ASN A 145 -27.87 3.71 14.34
N ASP A 146 -28.18 4.82 15.00
CA ASP A 146 -27.45 5.30 16.19
C ASP A 146 -27.55 4.26 17.32
N ARG A 147 -28.76 3.74 17.60
CA ARG A 147 -28.95 2.70 18.63
C ARG A 147 -28.25 1.39 18.25
N THR A 148 -28.31 1.00 16.99
CA THR A 148 -27.59 -0.18 16.47
C THR A 148 -26.08 -0.04 16.70
N GLN A 149 -25.51 1.14 16.42
CA GLN A 149 -24.09 1.42 16.67
C GLN A 149 -23.75 1.37 18.16
N GLU A 150 -24.63 1.86 19.04
CA GLU A 150 -24.43 1.83 20.49
C GLU A 150 -24.41 0.39 21.01
N VAL A 151 -25.41 -0.42 20.64
CA VAL A 151 -25.50 -1.84 21.02
C VAL A 151 -24.30 -2.62 20.49
N PHE A 152 -23.91 -2.39 19.24
CA PHE A 152 -22.71 -3.00 18.67
C PHE A 152 -21.44 -2.57 19.41
N SER A 153 -21.33 -1.31 19.83
CA SER A 153 -20.16 -0.82 20.58
C SER A 153 -20.00 -1.53 21.94
N ARG A 154 -21.11 -1.82 22.62
CA ARG A 154 -21.10 -2.64 23.85
C ARG A 154 -20.63 -4.06 23.56
N LEU A 155 -21.21 -4.70 22.53
CA LEU A 155 -20.84 -6.06 22.13
C LEU A 155 -19.38 -6.16 21.68
N PHE A 156 -18.91 -5.19 20.89
CA PHE A 156 -17.54 -5.14 20.41
C PHE A 156 -16.54 -4.94 21.55
N THR A 157 -16.91 -4.20 22.59
CA THR A 157 -16.12 -4.10 23.82
C THR A 157 -15.97 -5.44 24.52
N ALA A 158 -17.05 -6.23 24.59
CA ALA A 158 -16.98 -7.60 25.11
C ALA A 158 -16.12 -8.52 24.21
N LEU A 159 -16.24 -8.38 22.89
CA LEU A 159 -15.43 -9.13 21.93
C LEU A 159 -13.93 -8.83 22.09
N LYS A 160 -13.55 -7.55 22.21
CA LYS A 160 -12.17 -7.12 22.47
C LYS A 160 -11.61 -7.83 23.72
N LYS A 161 -12.38 -7.85 24.81
CA LYS A 161 -11.99 -8.55 26.04
C LYS A 161 -11.85 -10.06 25.83
N ALA A 162 -12.77 -10.68 25.09
CA ALA A 162 -12.76 -12.11 24.82
C ALA A 162 -11.53 -12.57 24.01
N VAL A 163 -11.01 -11.72 23.12
CA VAL A 163 -9.78 -11.99 22.36
C VAL A 163 -8.50 -11.53 23.09
N GLY A 164 -8.61 -11.10 24.35
CA GLY A 164 -7.47 -10.77 25.20
C GLY A 164 -7.06 -9.29 25.22
N TYR A 165 -7.79 -8.39 24.56
CA TYR A 165 -7.55 -6.96 24.69
C TYR A 165 -8.30 -6.43 25.91
N VAL A 166 -7.57 -6.17 26.99
CA VAL A 166 -8.07 -5.61 28.25
C VAL A 166 -7.56 -4.19 28.49
N ASP A 167 -8.21 -3.50 29.43
CA ASP A 167 -7.80 -2.20 29.97
C ASP A 167 -7.54 -1.13 28.88
N ASN A 168 -6.43 -0.40 29.01
CA ASN A 168 -6.06 0.72 28.16
C ASN A 168 -5.85 0.30 26.70
N ILE A 169 -5.50 -0.96 26.41
CA ILE A 169 -5.29 -1.41 25.03
C ILE A 169 -6.63 -1.48 24.28
N ALA A 170 -7.68 -1.98 24.93
CA ALA A 170 -9.00 -2.07 24.32
C ALA A 170 -9.58 -0.71 23.96
N PHE A 171 -9.22 0.35 24.70
CA PHE A 171 -9.65 1.73 24.44
C PHE A 171 -9.14 2.25 23.09
N PHE A 172 -7.93 1.85 22.68
CA PHE A 172 -7.33 2.28 21.41
C PHE A 172 -7.90 1.57 20.18
N ILE A 173 -8.67 0.49 20.34
CA ILE A 173 -9.24 -0.25 19.22
C ILE A 173 -10.60 0.33 18.88
N SER A 174 -10.65 1.06 17.77
CA SER A 174 -11.86 1.70 17.23
C SER A 174 -12.97 0.69 16.95
N THR A 175 -14.21 1.02 17.33
CA THR A 175 -15.38 0.20 17.00
C THR A 175 -15.72 0.33 15.50
N PRO A 176 -15.85 -0.78 14.76
CA PRO A 176 -16.30 -0.73 13.37
C PRO A 176 -17.69 -0.09 13.21
N SER A 177 -17.84 0.76 12.20
CA SER A 177 -19.14 1.26 11.74
C SER A 177 -19.81 0.30 10.77
N SER A 178 -21.09 0.53 10.51
CA SER A 178 -21.81 -0.06 9.37
C SER A 178 -21.07 0.26 8.07
N ILE A 179 -21.11 -0.68 7.14
CA ILE A 179 -20.62 -0.51 5.78
C ILE A 179 -21.70 0.16 4.94
N ILE A 180 -21.36 1.34 4.41
CA ILE A 180 -22.14 2.04 3.40
C ILE A 180 -21.43 1.87 2.05
N PHE A 181 -22.11 1.24 1.10
CA PHE A 181 -21.61 1.00 -0.24
C PHE A 181 -21.81 2.24 -1.09
N SER A 182 -20.83 3.14 -1.07
CA SER A 182 -20.79 4.21 -2.07
C SER A 182 -20.36 3.62 -3.42
N PRO A 183 -20.96 4.09 -4.53
CA PRO A 183 -20.49 3.75 -5.87
C PRO A 183 -18.97 3.89 -5.92
N LEU A 184 -18.32 2.87 -6.47
CA LEU A 184 -16.91 3.04 -6.83
C LEU A 184 -16.84 4.17 -7.86
N PRO A 185 -15.76 4.98 -7.87
CA PRO A 185 -15.51 5.86 -9.00
C PRO A 185 -15.64 5.01 -10.25
N ASP A 186 -16.41 5.47 -11.23
CA ASP A 186 -16.52 4.77 -12.50
C ASP A 186 -15.08 4.54 -12.97
N GLU A 187 -14.69 3.27 -13.14
CA GLU A 187 -13.35 2.99 -13.65
C GLU A 187 -13.37 3.61 -15.03
N SER A 188 -12.73 4.79 -15.17
CA SER A 188 -12.74 5.56 -16.40
C SER A 188 -12.59 4.55 -17.53
N PRO A 189 -13.58 4.46 -18.45
CA PRO A 189 -13.47 3.54 -19.56
C PRO A 189 -12.09 3.75 -20.15
N ARG A 190 -11.39 2.64 -20.45
CA ARG A 190 -10.02 2.62 -20.94
C ARG A 190 -9.88 3.84 -21.82
N GLY A 191 -9.05 4.81 -21.42
CA GLY A 191 -8.78 5.91 -22.33
C GLY A 191 -8.28 5.21 -23.58
N ASP A 192 -8.95 5.41 -24.73
CA ASP A 192 -8.63 4.74 -26.01
C ASP A 192 -7.17 4.96 -26.47
N GLN A 193 -6.37 5.63 -25.64
CA GLN A 193 -5.02 6.10 -25.84
C GLN A 193 -3.96 5.31 -25.04
N GLU A 194 -4.31 4.42 -24.09
CA GLU A 194 -3.26 3.65 -23.38
C GLU A 194 -2.63 2.60 -24.29
N SER A 195 -1.36 2.82 -24.62
CA SER A 195 -0.55 1.95 -25.48
C SER A 195 -0.22 0.62 -24.78
N ASP A 196 0.01 -0.44 -25.58
CA ASP A 196 0.44 -1.74 -25.04
C ASP A 196 1.77 -1.64 -24.28
N PHE A 197 2.62 -0.67 -24.63
CA PHE A 197 3.85 -0.39 -23.89
C PHE A 197 3.57 0.14 -22.48
N GLU A 198 2.67 1.11 -22.32
CA GLU A 198 2.29 1.65 -21.01
C GLU A 198 1.62 0.59 -20.13
N LEU A 199 0.77 -0.25 -20.72
CA LEU A 199 0.14 -1.37 -20.01
C LEU A 199 1.17 -2.42 -19.55
N ALA A 200 2.13 -2.78 -20.42
CA ALA A 200 3.22 -3.67 -20.06
C ALA A 200 4.08 -3.08 -18.94
N LEU A 201 4.40 -1.78 -19.02
CA LEU A 201 5.17 -1.08 -17.99
C LEU A 201 4.44 -1.11 -16.65
N LYS A 202 3.14 -0.78 -16.61
CA LYS A 202 2.32 -0.83 -15.39
C LYS A 202 2.27 -2.25 -14.81
N TYR A 203 2.07 -3.25 -15.65
CA TYR A 203 2.04 -4.66 -15.25
C TYR A 203 3.35 -5.06 -14.56
N VAL A 204 4.49 -4.81 -15.22
CA VAL A 204 5.81 -5.22 -14.72
C VAL A 204 6.19 -4.43 -13.47
N GLN A 205 5.97 -3.11 -13.44
CA GLN A 205 6.26 -2.29 -12.27
C GLN A 205 5.48 -2.74 -11.04
N GLU A 206 4.20 -3.07 -11.20
CA GLU A 206 3.38 -3.54 -10.09
C GLU A 206 3.87 -4.90 -9.59
N LEU A 207 4.18 -5.81 -10.52
CA LEU A 207 4.71 -7.13 -10.17
C LEU A 207 6.05 -7.04 -9.44
N GLN A 208 6.97 -6.18 -9.90
CA GLN A 208 8.26 -5.93 -9.24
C GLN A 208 8.10 -5.31 -7.85
N ARG A 209 7.18 -4.36 -7.69
CA ARG A 209 6.90 -3.74 -6.37
C ARG A 209 6.28 -4.73 -5.37
N SER A 210 5.60 -5.75 -5.88
CA SER A 210 4.90 -6.73 -5.05
C SER A 210 5.73 -7.96 -4.71
N ARG A 211 6.74 -8.31 -5.51
CA ARG A 211 7.61 -9.46 -5.25
C ARG A 211 8.40 -9.28 -3.93
N PRO A 212 8.61 -10.36 -3.15
CA PRO A 212 9.53 -10.32 -2.04
C PRO A 212 10.95 -9.98 -2.54
N PRO A 213 11.77 -9.30 -1.73
CA PRO A 213 13.15 -9.01 -2.09
C PRO A 213 13.95 -10.31 -2.23
N THR A 214 14.71 -10.43 -3.32
CA THR A 214 15.69 -11.49 -3.52
C THR A 214 17.09 -10.94 -3.28
N GLU A 215 18.07 -11.80 -2.95
CA GLU A 215 19.47 -11.40 -2.72
C GLU A 215 20.07 -10.63 -3.92
N SER A 216 19.58 -10.89 -5.13
CA SER A 216 20.00 -10.26 -6.38
C SER A 216 19.44 -8.85 -6.62
N ASN A 217 18.57 -8.32 -5.75
CA ASN A 217 17.94 -7.00 -5.94
C ASN A 217 18.75 -5.85 -5.33
N ASP A 218 19.92 -6.12 -4.76
CA ASP A 218 20.80 -5.08 -4.21
C ASP A 218 21.36 -4.19 -5.34
N ILE A 219 21.06 -2.89 -5.24
CA ILE A 219 21.60 -1.75 -6.00
C ILE A 219 22.13 -2.11 -7.40
N LEU A 220 21.22 -2.53 -8.29
CA LEU A 220 21.53 -2.52 -9.71
C LEU A 220 21.90 -1.10 -10.13
N ASP A 221 22.93 -0.98 -10.97
CA ASP A 221 23.18 0.28 -11.63
C ASP A 221 21.89 0.75 -12.34
N PRO A 222 21.51 2.05 -12.32
CA PRO A 222 20.26 2.48 -12.94
C PRO A 222 20.10 2.03 -14.40
N LYS A 223 21.21 1.87 -15.14
CA LYS A 223 21.19 1.33 -16.49
C LYS A 223 20.78 -0.15 -16.50
N GLU A 224 21.40 -0.98 -15.67
CA GLU A 224 21.04 -2.40 -15.52
C GLU A 224 19.58 -2.59 -15.07
N HIS A 225 19.09 -1.70 -14.19
CA HIS A 225 17.70 -1.72 -13.76
C HIS A 225 16.73 -1.42 -14.93
N VAL A 226 17.05 -0.42 -15.75
CA VAL A 226 16.26 -0.09 -16.95
C VAL A 226 16.31 -1.24 -17.97
N GLU A 227 17.48 -1.81 -18.23
CA GLU A 227 17.63 -2.96 -19.14
C GLU A 227 16.87 -4.19 -18.64
N LYS A 228 16.87 -4.44 -17.33
CA LYS A 228 16.04 -5.50 -16.72
C LYS A 228 14.56 -5.22 -16.90
N LEU A 229 14.11 -3.99 -16.66
CA LEU A 229 12.71 -3.60 -16.82
C LEU A 229 12.25 -3.75 -18.27
N THR A 230 13.05 -3.30 -19.24
CA THR A 230 12.77 -3.46 -20.67
C THR A 230 12.65 -4.93 -21.05
N ARG A 231 13.57 -5.79 -20.61
CA ARG A 231 13.49 -7.24 -20.86
C ARG A 231 12.23 -7.86 -20.28
N GLU A 232 11.90 -7.57 -19.02
CA GLU A 232 10.67 -8.09 -18.40
C GLU A 232 9.40 -7.59 -19.11
N MET A 233 9.41 -6.38 -19.67
CA MET A 233 8.30 -5.89 -20.50
C MET A 233 8.16 -6.66 -21.80
N ASP A 234 9.27 -6.90 -22.50
CA ASP A 234 9.29 -7.69 -23.74
C ASP A 234 8.80 -9.13 -23.48
N ASP A 235 9.25 -9.74 -22.38
CA ASP A 235 8.83 -11.07 -21.93
C ASP A 235 7.31 -11.11 -21.67
N ILE A 236 6.76 -10.14 -20.95
CA ILE A 236 5.32 -10.10 -20.66
C ILE A 236 4.50 -9.87 -21.95
N GLN A 237 4.96 -9.01 -22.84
CA GLN A 237 4.32 -8.82 -24.14
C GLN A 237 4.33 -10.13 -24.95
N GLN A 238 5.43 -10.88 -24.93
CA GLN A 238 5.50 -12.19 -25.57
C GLN A 238 4.53 -13.18 -24.93
N VAL A 239 4.50 -13.28 -23.59
CA VAL A 239 3.58 -14.16 -22.86
C VAL A 239 2.12 -13.84 -23.20
N ILE A 240 1.74 -12.57 -23.36
CA ILE A 240 0.38 -12.19 -23.73
C ILE A 240 0.03 -12.59 -25.16
N ARG A 241 0.98 -12.48 -26.10
CA ARG A 241 0.79 -12.94 -27.49
C ARG A 241 0.65 -14.46 -27.56
N GLU A 242 1.47 -15.19 -26.82
CA GLU A 242 1.50 -16.66 -26.85
C GLU A 242 0.37 -17.30 -26.04
N LYS A 243 -0.07 -16.64 -24.96
CA LYS A 243 -1.16 -17.10 -24.10
C LYS A 243 -2.33 -16.11 -24.17
N PRO A 244 -3.26 -16.26 -25.13
CA PRO A 244 -4.45 -15.41 -25.21
C PRO A 244 -5.36 -15.59 -23.99
N GLU A 245 -6.27 -14.65 -23.77
CA GLU A 245 -7.13 -14.57 -22.57
C GLU A 245 -7.78 -15.91 -22.18
N HIS A 246 -8.41 -16.58 -23.15
CA HIS A 246 -9.15 -17.81 -22.88
C HIS A 246 -8.24 -18.97 -22.40
N VAL A 247 -6.98 -19.00 -22.83
CA VAL A 247 -5.99 -20.02 -22.42
C VAL A 247 -5.57 -19.76 -20.98
N VAL A 248 -5.09 -18.54 -20.67
CA VAL A 248 -4.66 -18.21 -19.30
C VAL A 248 -5.81 -18.32 -18.30
N LYS A 249 -7.02 -17.92 -18.70
CA LYS A 249 -8.23 -18.10 -17.90
C LYS A 249 -8.53 -19.57 -17.65
N SER A 250 -8.45 -20.43 -18.67
CA SER A 250 -8.69 -21.87 -18.53
C SER A 250 -7.68 -22.52 -17.58
N GLU A 251 -6.39 -22.21 -17.71
CA GLU A 251 -5.34 -22.69 -16.79
C GLU A 251 -5.60 -22.21 -15.35
N ALA A 252 -5.93 -20.93 -15.17
CA ALA A 252 -6.31 -20.38 -13.87
C ALA A 252 -7.55 -21.08 -13.31
N ASP A 253 -8.55 -21.35 -14.15
CA ASP A 253 -9.78 -22.07 -13.81
C ASP A 253 -9.48 -23.51 -13.34
N ASN A 254 -8.50 -24.16 -13.95
CA ASN A 254 -7.99 -25.48 -13.60
C ASN A 254 -7.05 -25.51 -12.39
N GLY A 255 -6.84 -24.37 -11.72
CA GLY A 255 -6.12 -24.29 -10.44
C GLY A 255 -4.63 -23.99 -10.54
N ASN A 256 -4.12 -23.65 -11.74
CA ASN A 256 -2.75 -23.15 -11.86
C ASN A 256 -2.63 -21.77 -11.19
N PRO A 257 -1.81 -21.62 -10.13
CA PRO A 257 -1.76 -20.38 -9.38
C PRO A 257 -1.01 -19.25 -10.10
N ASP A 258 -0.01 -19.57 -10.94
CA ASP A 258 0.71 -18.58 -11.75
C ASP A 258 -0.21 -17.99 -12.83
N SER A 259 -0.98 -18.83 -13.52
CA SER A 259 -1.98 -18.38 -14.51
C SER A 259 -3.11 -17.59 -13.83
N ALA A 260 -3.47 -17.92 -12.58
CA ALA A 260 -4.43 -17.14 -11.81
C ALA A 260 -3.88 -15.75 -11.42
N LEU A 261 -2.60 -15.65 -11.03
CA LEU A 261 -1.95 -14.36 -10.83
C LEU A 261 -1.91 -13.55 -12.13
N ASP A 262 -1.43 -14.15 -13.23
CA ASP A 262 -1.33 -13.48 -14.53
C ASP A 262 -2.70 -12.95 -14.99
N TYR A 263 -3.72 -13.81 -15.00
CA TYR A 263 -5.06 -13.38 -15.39
C TYR A 263 -5.62 -12.31 -14.46
N GLY A 264 -5.36 -12.40 -13.15
CA GLY A 264 -5.72 -11.37 -12.18
C GLY A 264 -5.09 -9.99 -12.47
N LEU A 265 -3.84 -9.95 -12.94
CA LEU A 265 -3.15 -8.73 -13.35
C LEU A 265 -3.66 -8.20 -14.70
N ARG A 266 -3.91 -9.08 -15.67
CA ARG A 266 -4.50 -8.70 -16.98
C ARG A 266 -5.86 -8.02 -16.80
N LEU A 267 -6.73 -8.59 -15.97
CA LEU A 267 -8.02 -8.00 -15.61
C LEU A 267 -7.87 -6.68 -14.85
N ARG A 268 -6.83 -6.50 -14.03
CA ARG A 268 -6.60 -5.26 -13.30
C ARG A 268 -6.26 -4.09 -14.23
N PHE A 269 -5.39 -4.33 -15.20
CA PHE A 269 -4.87 -3.27 -16.08
C PHE A 269 -5.58 -3.17 -17.43
N GLY A 270 -6.35 -4.19 -17.82
CA GLY A 270 -6.93 -4.26 -19.15
C GLY A 270 -5.93 -4.73 -20.22
N PHE A 271 -4.91 -5.51 -19.83
CA PHE A 271 -3.82 -5.93 -20.72
C PHE A 271 -4.04 -7.34 -21.26
N GLY A 272 -4.49 -7.46 -22.50
CA GLY A 272 -4.86 -8.75 -23.11
C GLY A 272 -6.14 -9.39 -22.53
N ALA A 273 -6.89 -8.65 -21.71
CA ALA A 273 -8.23 -9.00 -21.19
C ALA A 273 -9.00 -7.70 -20.89
N PRO A 274 -10.34 -7.67 -20.96
CA PRO A 274 -11.12 -6.51 -20.52
C PRO A 274 -10.88 -6.20 -19.03
N ARG A 275 -10.74 -4.92 -18.69
CA ARG A 275 -10.54 -4.50 -17.31
C ARG A 275 -11.73 -4.90 -16.44
N ASN A 276 -11.47 -5.54 -15.31
CA ASN A 276 -12.48 -5.94 -14.34
C ASN A 276 -11.86 -6.07 -12.94
N ARG A 277 -12.04 -5.04 -12.11
CA ARG A 277 -11.48 -4.97 -10.75
C ARG A 277 -11.95 -6.11 -9.83
N ALA A 278 -13.24 -6.43 -9.84
CA ALA A 278 -13.83 -7.47 -9.01
C ALA A 278 -13.29 -8.86 -9.36
N GLN A 279 -13.27 -9.18 -10.65
CA GLN A 279 -12.75 -10.44 -11.16
C GLN A 279 -11.22 -10.55 -10.97
N SER A 280 -10.48 -9.44 -11.09
CA SER A 280 -9.05 -9.40 -10.75
C SER A 280 -8.80 -9.85 -9.31
N ARG A 281 -9.51 -9.29 -8.33
CA ARG A 281 -9.39 -9.71 -6.92
C ARG A 281 -9.72 -11.19 -6.73
N LYS A 282 -10.77 -11.68 -7.40
CA LYS A 282 -11.16 -13.10 -7.34
C LYS A 282 -10.03 -14.03 -7.82
N TYR A 283 -9.36 -13.72 -8.92
CA TYR A 283 -8.24 -14.52 -9.41
C TYR A 283 -6.96 -14.35 -8.58
N LEU A 284 -6.70 -13.16 -8.03
CA LEU A 284 -5.63 -12.99 -7.05
C LEU A 284 -5.86 -13.87 -5.81
N LEU A 285 -7.07 -13.87 -5.24
CA LEU A 285 -7.40 -14.79 -4.14
C LEU A 285 -7.29 -16.26 -4.56
N LYS A 286 -7.67 -16.60 -5.79
CA LYS A 286 -7.50 -17.97 -6.30
C LYS A 286 -6.03 -18.39 -6.34
N ALA A 287 -5.12 -17.50 -6.77
CA ALA A 287 -3.69 -17.75 -6.72
C ALA A 287 -3.19 -17.92 -5.28
N LEU A 288 -3.64 -17.05 -4.37
CA LEU A 288 -3.24 -17.07 -2.95
C LEU A 288 -3.66 -18.37 -2.24
N LEU A 289 -4.89 -18.82 -2.47
CA LEU A 289 -5.50 -19.97 -1.80
C LEU A 289 -5.14 -21.31 -2.45
N SER A 290 -4.43 -21.29 -3.57
CA SER A 290 -4.02 -22.52 -4.22
C SER A 290 -3.06 -23.30 -3.32
N PRO A 291 -3.29 -24.61 -3.12
CA PRO A 291 -2.41 -25.44 -2.31
C PRO A 291 -1.03 -25.62 -2.94
N THR A 292 -0.91 -25.43 -4.26
CA THR A 292 0.36 -25.54 -5.00
C THR A 292 1.10 -24.22 -5.15
N ALA A 293 0.55 -23.11 -4.64
CA ALA A 293 1.22 -21.81 -4.70
C ALA A 293 2.44 -21.77 -3.78
N SER A 294 3.58 -21.32 -4.33
CA SER A 294 4.80 -21.09 -3.57
C SER A 294 4.65 -19.92 -2.58
N ASP A 295 5.47 -19.87 -1.55
CA ASP A 295 5.45 -18.78 -0.58
C ASP A 295 5.84 -17.42 -1.21
N ILE A 296 6.72 -17.44 -2.22
CA ILE A 296 7.05 -16.27 -3.04
C ILE A 296 5.80 -15.75 -3.75
N LEU A 297 5.03 -16.65 -4.37
CA LEU A 297 3.81 -16.28 -5.07
C LEU A 297 2.76 -15.75 -4.09
N LYS A 298 2.56 -16.41 -2.95
CA LYS A 298 1.62 -15.95 -1.90
C LYS A 298 2.01 -14.59 -1.34
N SER A 299 3.29 -14.35 -1.05
CA SER A 299 3.80 -13.04 -0.62
C SER A 299 3.56 -11.98 -1.70
N THR A 300 3.82 -12.32 -2.97
CA THR A 300 3.59 -11.42 -4.11
C THR A 300 2.11 -11.05 -4.22
N VAL A 301 1.21 -12.04 -4.13
CA VAL A 301 -0.24 -11.81 -4.21
C VAL A 301 -0.75 -10.98 -3.03
N HIS A 302 -0.29 -11.24 -1.80
CA HIS A 302 -0.61 -10.39 -0.66
C HIS A 302 -0.17 -8.94 -0.89
N SER A 303 1.05 -8.73 -1.40
CA SER A 303 1.53 -7.39 -1.76
C SER A 303 0.68 -6.73 -2.86
N LEU A 304 0.17 -7.48 -3.85
CA LEU A 304 -0.74 -6.95 -4.88
C LEU A 304 -2.11 -6.56 -4.30
N LEU A 305 -2.60 -7.32 -3.32
CA LEU A 305 -3.85 -7.03 -2.61
C LEU A 305 -3.73 -5.76 -1.75
N ILE A 306 -2.55 -5.44 -1.20
CA ILE A 306 -2.29 -4.12 -0.59
C ILE A 306 -2.65 -3.01 -1.57
N ILE A 307 -2.03 -3.04 -2.76
CA ILE A 307 -2.22 -1.98 -3.75
C ILE A 307 -3.66 -2.00 -4.28
N TRP A 308 -4.27 -3.18 -4.41
CA TRP A 308 -5.68 -3.29 -4.80
C TRP A 308 -6.59 -2.56 -3.80
N HIS A 309 -6.40 -2.78 -2.49
CA HIS A 309 -7.20 -2.12 -1.45
C HIS A 309 -6.92 -0.61 -1.38
N MET A 310 -5.67 -0.19 -1.55
CA MET A 310 -5.29 1.22 -1.51
C MET A 310 -5.80 2.02 -2.72
N ASN A 311 -5.96 1.37 -3.88
CA ASN A 311 -6.52 1.98 -5.09
C ASN A 311 -8.06 1.94 -5.13
N ALA A 312 -8.74 1.55 -4.05
CA ALA A 312 -10.20 1.45 -4.02
C ALA A 312 -10.91 2.81 -3.87
N SER A 313 -10.18 3.90 -3.57
CA SER A 313 -10.79 5.22 -3.42
C SER A 313 -9.85 6.33 -3.87
N ASP A 314 -10.29 7.10 -4.87
CA ASP A 314 -9.59 8.29 -5.35
C ASP A 314 -9.73 9.49 -4.41
N THR A 315 -10.68 9.48 -3.47
CA THR A 315 -11.05 10.67 -2.67
C THR A 315 -10.95 10.48 -1.16
N LYS A 316 -11.16 9.27 -0.63
CA LYS A 316 -11.08 9.01 0.81
C LYS A 316 -10.81 7.53 1.13
N LEU A 317 -9.62 7.26 1.66
CA LEU A 317 -9.27 5.92 2.17
C LEU A 317 -10.29 5.46 3.22
N ARG A 318 -11.02 4.39 2.90
CA ARG A 318 -11.98 3.78 3.84
C ARG A 318 -11.22 2.92 4.85
N MET A 319 -11.57 3.02 6.14
CA MET A 319 -10.87 2.29 7.21
C MET A 319 -10.86 0.77 6.98
N ARG A 320 -11.94 0.18 6.48
CA ARG A 320 -11.98 -1.26 6.15
C ARG A 320 -10.91 -1.68 5.12
N HIS A 321 -10.66 -0.83 4.12
CA HIS A 321 -9.64 -1.08 3.08
C HIS A 321 -8.24 -0.89 3.65
N LEU A 322 -8.03 0.11 4.51
CA LEU A 322 -6.76 0.29 5.23
C LEU A 322 -6.45 -0.94 6.09
N HIS A 323 -7.40 -1.42 6.89
CA HIS A 323 -7.21 -2.59 7.75
C HIS A 323 -6.95 -3.87 6.94
N ALA A 324 -7.68 -4.10 5.84
CA ALA A 324 -7.42 -5.24 4.95
C ALA A 324 -6.05 -5.15 4.25
N ALA A 325 -5.66 -3.96 3.80
CA ALA A 325 -4.33 -3.73 3.24
C ALA A 325 -3.23 -4.01 4.27
N ALA A 326 -3.41 -3.58 5.52
CA ALA A 326 -2.46 -3.81 6.59
C ALA A 326 -2.36 -5.29 7.00
N HIS A 327 -3.48 -6.02 7.02
CA HIS A 327 -3.49 -7.48 7.20
C HIS A 327 -2.66 -8.18 6.12
N HIS A 328 -2.90 -7.84 4.84
CA HIS A 328 -2.10 -8.39 3.74
C HIS A 328 -0.63 -7.98 3.79
N ALA A 329 -0.30 -6.76 4.23
CA ALA A 329 1.07 -6.32 4.44
C ALA A 329 1.78 -7.15 5.52
N ASN A 330 1.09 -7.44 6.63
CA ASN A 330 1.61 -8.25 7.71
C ASN A 330 1.87 -9.70 7.26
N LEU A 331 0.91 -10.32 6.54
CA LEU A 331 1.08 -11.66 5.98
C LEU A 331 2.20 -11.73 4.93
N SER A 332 2.26 -10.74 4.02
CA SER A 332 3.34 -10.66 3.03
C SER A 332 4.71 -10.56 3.70
N THR A 333 4.84 -9.74 4.74
CA THR A 333 6.08 -9.57 5.51
C THR A 333 6.48 -10.86 6.22
N SER A 334 5.51 -11.55 6.84
CA SER A 334 5.75 -12.84 7.50
C SER A 334 6.31 -13.88 6.51
N LEU A 335 5.72 -14.00 5.32
CA LEU A 335 6.21 -14.87 4.24
C LEU A 335 7.58 -14.42 3.72
N CYS A 336 7.83 -13.12 3.56
CA CYS A 336 9.16 -12.61 3.16
C CYS A 336 10.24 -13.05 4.16
N ARG A 337 9.94 -13.01 5.46
CA ARG A 337 10.88 -13.40 6.51
C ARG A 337 11.14 -14.90 6.55
N SER A 338 10.13 -15.74 6.32
CA SER A 338 10.34 -17.19 6.25
C SER A 338 11.20 -17.60 5.05
N LEU A 339 11.16 -16.82 3.97
CA LEU A 339 12.00 -17.03 2.78
C LEU A 339 13.47 -16.58 2.98
N LEU A 340 13.75 -15.76 3.98
CA LEU A 340 15.06 -15.16 4.25
C LEU A 340 15.54 -15.51 5.68
N PRO A 341 15.98 -16.76 5.94
CA PRO A 341 16.28 -17.23 7.30
C PRO A 341 17.45 -16.51 7.99
N SER A 342 18.30 -15.81 7.24
CA SER A 342 19.35 -14.93 7.78
C SER A 342 19.45 -13.67 6.92
N PRO A 343 18.60 -12.66 7.14
CA PRO A 343 18.60 -11.47 6.32
C PRO A 343 19.96 -10.76 6.46
N SER A 344 20.66 -10.57 5.33
CA SER A 344 21.81 -9.68 5.29
C SER A 344 21.34 -8.29 5.74
N PRO A 345 22.19 -7.50 6.44
CA PRO A 345 21.89 -6.11 6.74
C PRO A 345 21.50 -5.28 5.50
N SER A 346 21.89 -5.69 4.29
CA SER A 346 21.51 -5.04 3.02
C SER A 346 20.16 -5.48 2.48
N THR A 347 19.68 -6.68 2.81
CA THR A 347 18.45 -7.23 2.22
C THR A 347 17.23 -6.44 2.70
N MET A 348 16.36 -6.04 1.77
CA MET A 348 15.12 -5.37 2.16
C MET A 348 14.27 -6.29 3.05
N PRO A 349 13.66 -5.77 4.13
CA PRO A 349 12.94 -6.60 5.10
C PRO A 349 11.51 -6.99 4.66
N ALA A 350 11.00 -6.39 3.58
CA ALA A 350 9.69 -6.65 2.99
C ALA A 350 9.65 -6.19 1.52
N SER A 351 8.57 -6.50 0.81
CA SER A 351 8.36 -6.00 -0.57
C SER A 351 8.24 -4.47 -0.61
N PRO A 352 8.59 -3.81 -1.72
CA PRO A 352 8.40 -2.38 -1.90
C PRO A 352 6.96 -1.90 -1.64
N ALA A 353 5.94 -2.70 -1.99
CA ALA A 353 4.53 -2.39 -1.74
C ALA A 353 4.22 -2.29 -0.23
N VAL A 354 4.78 -3.18 0.60
CA VAL A 354 4.64 -3.12 2.06
C VAL A 354 5.31 -1.86 2.60
N LEU A 355 6.56 -1.61 2.21
CA LEU A 355 7.32 -0.44 2.70
C LEU A 355 6.68 0.88 2.26
N TRP A 356 6.08 0.91 1.07
CA TRP A 356 5.29 2.04 0.58
C TRP A 356 4.07 2.26 1.48
N LEU A 357 3.22 1.24 1.72
CA LEU A 357 2.07 1.35 2.61
C LEU A 357 2.45 1.87 4.00
N MET A 358 3.54 1.33 4.57
CA MET A 358 4.06 1.75 5.87
C MET A 358 4.39 3.25 5.88
N LYS A 359 5.19 3.69 4.93
CA LYS A 359 5.67 5.07 4.84
C LYS A 359 4.56 6.07 4.55
N THR A 360 3.70 5.78 3.58
CA THR A 360 2.73 6.76 3.06
C THR A 360 1.41 6.73 3.80
N THR A 361 1.11 5.65 4.52
CA THR A 361 -0.22 5.45 5.09
C THR A 361 -0.15 5.06 6.56
N LEU A 362 0.42 3.91 6.92
CA LEU A 362 0.30 3.40 8.29
C LEU A 362 1.04 4.25 9.32
N GLU A 363 2.27 4.69 9.06
CA GLU A 363 3.03 5.55 9.97
C GLU A 363 2.39 6.93 10.19
N PRO A 364 1.92 7.65 9.14
CA PRO A 364 1.12 8.85 9.35
C PRO A 364 -0.19 8.61 10.12
N HIS A 365 -0.88 7.48 9.88
CA HIS A 365 -2.16 7.20 10.53
C HIS A 365 -2.00 6.72 11.98
N SER A 366 -0.87 6.13 12.37
CA SER A 366 -0.67 5.59 13.71
C SER A 366 -0.75 6.64 14.83
N VAL A 367 -0.59 7.93 14.49
CA VAL A 367 -0.79 9.05 15.41
C VAL A 367 -2.25 9.13 15.87
N ASN A 368 -3.20 8.88 14.97
CA ASN A 368 -4.64 8.99 15.23
C ASN A 368 -5.32 7.62 15.43
N ALA A 369 -4.69 6.55 14.98
CA ALA A 369 -5.17 5.19 15.07
C ALA A 369 -4.05 4.26 15.60
N PRO A 370 -3.69 4.34 16.89
CA PRO A 370 -2.60 3.55 17.47
C PRO A 370 -2.84 2.03 17.40
N GLU A 371 -4.08 1.57 17.20
CA GLU A 371 -4.40 0.16 16.97
C GLU A 371 -3.67 -0.42 15.76
N VAL A 372 -3.28 0.42 14.79
CA VAL A 372 -2.50 -0.06 13.63
C VAL A 372 -1.10 -0.56 14.02
N CYS A 373 -0.53 -0.06 15.13
CA CYS A 373 0.74 -0.54 15.69
C CYS A 373 0.57 -1.86 16.46
N LEU A 374 -0.64 -2.10 16.99
CA LEU A 374 -0.93 -3.25 17.83
C LEU A 374 -1.04 -4.54 17.01
N PHE A 375 -1.77 -4.48 15.89
CA PHE A 375 -2.17 -5.66 15.13
C PHE A 375 -1.11 -6.18 14.16
N TRP A 376 -0.39 -5.29 13.47
CA TRP A 376 0.46 -5.66 12.32
C TRP A 376 1.95 -5.58 12.65
N LYS A 377 2.36 -6.30 13.68
CA LYS A 377 3.72 -6.26 14.23
C LYS A 377 4.81 -6.61 13.21
N GLU A 378 4.52 -7.51 12.27
CA GLU A 378 5.53 -7.94 11.30
C GLU A 378 5.93 -6.80 10.36
N CYS A 379 4.95 -6.09 9.79
CA CYS A 379 5.23 -4.98 8.88
C CYS A 379 5.82 -3.76 9.60
N TRP A 380 5.43 -3.51 10.86
CA TRP A 380 6.07 -2.48 11.70
C TRP A 380 7.54 -2.78 11.96
N LYS A 381 7.86 -4.01 12.34
CA LYS A 381 9.26 -4.41 12.53
C LYS A 381 10.04 -4.27 11.21
N ALA A 382 9.46 -4.67 10.08
CA ALA A 382 10.12 -4.50 8.77
C ALA A 382 10.33 -3.03 8.41
N TRP A 383 9.39 -2.15 8.77
CA TRP A 383 9.54 -0.71 8.60
C TRP A 383 10.67 -0.13 9.45
N GLU A 384 10.78 -0.54 10.71
CA GLU A 384 11.88 -0.16 11.61
C GLU A 384 13.24 -0.69 11.11
N ASP A 385 13.29 -1.94 10.65
CA ASP A 385 14.46 -2.53 9.99
C ASP A 385 14.90 -1.66 8.81
N ARG A 386 13.95 -1.25 7.95
CA ARG A 386 14.25 -0.38 6.80
C ARG A 386 14.73 1.01 7.24
N LYS A 387 14.11 1.62 8.26
CA LYS A 387 14.56 2.92 8.81
C LYS A 387 16.00 2.83 9.32
N ARG A 388 16.35 1.76 10.04
CA ARG A 388 17.72 1.52 10.50
C ARG A 388 18.71 1.33 9.35
N GLN A 389 18.32 0.60 8.30
CA GLN A 389 19.15 0.46 7.09
C GLN A 389 19.43 1.81 6.44
N VAL A 390 18.38 2.60 6.19
CA VAL A 390 18.50 3.93 5.56
C VAL A 390 19.35 4.87 6.41
N GLU A 391 19.17 4.89 7.73
CA GLU A 391 19.98 5.71 8.63
C GLU A 391 21.44 5.22 8.69
N GLY A 392 21.67 3.91 8.66
CA GLY A 392 23.02 3.33 8.59
C GLY A 392 23.75 3.64 7.28
N GLU A 393 23.05 3.56 6.14
CA GLU A 393 23.57 3.97 4.83
C GLU A 393 23.91 5.46 4.80
N LYS A 394 23.01 6.29 5.35
CA LYS A 394 23.22 7.73 5.49
C LYS A 394 24.42 8.04 6.39
N GLY A 395 24.53 7.41 7.55
CA GLY A 395 25.68 7.57 8.45
C GLY A 395 27.01 7.19 7.79
N LYS A 396 27.05 6.08 7.03
CA LYS A 396 28.24 5.70 6.24
C LYS A 396 28.57 6.74 5.15
N MET A 397 27.56 7.33 4.53
CA MET A 397 27.76 8.38 3.52
C MET A 397 28.26 9.67 4.15
N ASP A 398 27.71 10.08 5.28
CA ASP A 398 28.16 11.25 6.02
C ASP A 398 29.59 11.07 6.55
N GLU A 399 29.96 9.87 7.03
CA GLU A 399 31.33 9.55 7.40
C GLU A 399 32.29 9.66 6.20
N LYS A 400 31.88 9.17 5.02
CA LYS A 400 32.67 9.32 3.78
C LYS A 400 32.84 10.80 3.39
N ARG A 401 31.81 11.63 3.58
CA ARG A 401 31.86 13.08 3.31
C ARG A 401 32.83 13.78 4.27
N VAL A 402 32.76 13.47 5.56
CA VAL A 402 33.67 14.04 6.57
C VAL A 402 35.12 13.61 6.31
N LYS A 403 35.36 12.36 5.93
CA LYS A 403 36.71 11.86 5.60
C LYS A 403 37.30 12.48 4.33
N ARG A 404 36.45 12.91 3.38
CA ARG A 404 36.89 13.43 2.06
C ARG A 404 36.01 14.61 1.61
N PRO A 405 35.99 15.75 2.33
CA PRO A 405 35.06 16.85 2.05
C PRO A 405 35.21 17.38 0.62
N ASN A 406 36.46 17.46 0.14
CA ASN A 406 36.84 17.93 -1.19
C ASN A 406 36.27 17.09 -2.35
N ARG A 407 35.87 15.84 -2.08
CA ARG A 407 35.29 14.93 -3.08
C ARG A 407 33.82 15.22 -3.32
N TYR A 408 33.09 15.73 -2.33
CA TYR A 408 31.64 15.87 -2.36
C TYR A 408 31.17 17.33 -2.42
N ARG A 409 32.11 18.29 -2.41
CA ARG A 409 31.80 19.73 -2.47
C ARG A 409 32.50 20.40 -3.63
N CYS A 410 31.84 21.39 -4.20
CA CYS A 410 32.49 22.29 -5.14
C CYS A 410 33.56 23.11 -4.42
N ALA A 411 34.79 23.04 -4.89
CA ALA A 411 35.94 23.75 -4.33
C ALA A 411 35.96 25.25 -4.67
N ALA A 412 35.15 25.70 -5.64
CA ALA A 412 35.11 27.10 -6.01
C ALA A 412 34.53 27.95 -4.87
N VAL A 413 35.28 28.97 -4.45
CA VAL A 413 34.90 29.90 -3.39
C VAL A 413 33.50 30.47 -3.65
N GLY A 414 32.62 30.36 -2.66
CA GLY A 414 31.22 30.81 -2.73
C GLY A 414 30.26 29.85 -3.45
N CYS A 415 30.73 28.72 -3.99
CA CYS A 415 29.86 27.72 -4.60
C CYS A 415 29.47 26.63 -3.59
N GLU A 416 28.26 26.71 -3.07
CA GLU A 416 27.75 25.78 -2.04
C GLU A 416 27.12 24.51 -2.61
N ILE A 417 27.54 24.10 -3.82
CA ILE A 417 27.03 22.88 -4.43
C ILE A 417 27.71 21.68 -3.79
N GLU A 418 26.89 20.79 -3.26
CA GLU A 418 27.29 19.49 -2.74
C GLU A 418 26.73 18.39 -3.66
N ALA A 419 27.46 17.27 -3.77
CA ALA A 419 27.02 16.10 -4.51
C ALA A 419 26.92 14.90 -3.56
N ASP A 420 25.94 14.03 -3.79
CA ASP A 420 25.84 12.81 -3.00
C ASP A 420 26.96 11.80 -3.33
N LYS A 421 27.39 11.76 -4.59
CA LYS A 421 28.51 10.94 -5.07
C LYS A 421 29.61 11.82 -5.65
N GLY A 422 30.86 11.53 -5.29
CA GLY A 422 32.01 12.29 -5.77
C GLY A 422 32.21 12.29 -7.30
N ARG A 423 31.64 11.32 -8.01
CA ARG A 423 31.70 11.24 -9.48
C ARG A 423 30.87 12.32 -10.18
N MET A 424 29.96 12.97 -9.46
CA MET A 424 29.10 14.01 -10.04
C MET A 424 29.80 15.37 -10.18
N LEU A 425 31.00 15.52 -9.61
CA LEU A 425 31.77 16.74 -9.67
C LEU A 425 33.02 16.51 -10.55
N LEU A 426 33.34 17.50 -11.38
CA LEU A 426 34.54 17.51 -12.21
C LEU A 426 35.77 17.63 -11.33
N ARG A 427 36.71 16.70 -11.43
CA ARG A 427 37.97 16.75 -10.68
C ARG A 427 39.01 17.60 -11.41
N CYS A 428 39.94 18.19 -10.67
CA CYS A 428 41.11 18.81 -11.30
C CYS A 428 41.92 17.79 -12.11
N SER A 429 42.18 18.09 -13.38
CA SER A 429 42.96 17.25 -14.28
C SER A 429 44.48 17.31 -14.03
N GLY A 430 44.94 18.08 -13.05
CA GLY A 430 46.36 18.22 -12.75
C GLY A 430 46.95 17.11 -11.87
N LYS A 431 48.23 17.26 -11.54
CA LYS A 431 49.06 16.28 -10.82
C LYS A 431 48.98 16.39 -9.29
N CYS A 432 48.00 17.11 -8.75
CA CYS A 432 47.79 17.15 -7.29
C CYS A 432 47.36 15.78 -6.74
N ASP A 433 47.70 15.54 -5.49
CA ASP A 433 47.40 14.29 -4.77
C ASP A 433 45.87 14.02 -4.76
N THR A 434 45.49 12.76 -4.89
CA THR A 434 44.08 12.32 -5.05
C THR A 434 43.17 12.79 -3.93
N ASP A 435 43.66 12.82 -2.69
CA ASP A 435 42.96 13.25 -1.47
C ASP A 435 42.80 14.79 -1.36
N LYS A 436 43.72 15.54 -1.96
CA LYS A 436 43.73 17.01 -1.97
C LYS A 436 43.17 17.60 -3.27
N LYS A 437 42.82 16.74 -4.22
CA LYS A 437 42.34 17.13 -5.55
C LYS A 437 40.95 17.78 -5.44
N PRO A 438 40.80 19.06 -5.83
CA PRO A 438 39.50 19.73 -5.76
C PRO A 438 38.52 19.18 -6.78
N SER A 439 37.24 19.25 -6.43
CA SER A 439 36.11 18.86 -7.27
C SER A 439 35.24 20.08 -7.57
N TYR A 440 34.61 20.14 -8.74
CA TYR A 440 33.88 21.31 -9.22
C TYR A 440 32.55 20.90 -9.82
N CYS A 441 31.48 21.65 -9.54
CA CYS A 441 30.17 21.40 -10.14
C CYS A 441 30.10 21.71 -11.65
N GLY A 442 31.15 22.29 -12.24
CA GLY A 442 31.23 22.62 -13.66
C GLY A 442 32.54 23.31 -14.03
N LYS A 443 32.81 23.42 -15.34
CA LYS A 443 34.03 24.06 -15.89
C LYS A 443 34.16 25.53 -15.49
N GLU A 444 33.04 26.22 -15.28
CA GLU A 444 33.02 27.61 -14.83
C GLU A 444 33.63 27.74 -13.42
N CYS A 445 33.18 26.93 -12.47
CA CYS A 445 33.72 26.87 -11.11
C CYS A 445 35.20 26.45 -11.10
N GLN A 446 35.58 25.48 -11.95
CA GLN A 446 36.98 25.07 -12.09
C GLN A 446 37.88 26.21 -12.57
N ARG A 447 37.46 26.95 -13.61
CA ARG A 447 38.22 28.10 -14.12
C ARG A 447 38.30 29.24 -13.10
N ALA A 448 37.21 29.48 -12.37
CA ALA A 448 37.16 30.51 -11.33
C ALA A 448 38.16 30.21 -10.19
N ASP A 449 38.23 28.96 -9.75
CA ASP A 449 39.16 28.54 -8.69
C ASP A 449 40.60 28.30 -9.19
N TRP A 450 40.83 28.16 -10.50
CA TRP A 450 42.14 27.81 -11.04
C TRP A 450 43.28 28.72 -10.57
N LYS A 451 43.04 30.04 -10.45
CA LYS A 451 44.06 30.98 -9.96
C LYS A 451 44.49 30.65 -8.52
N ASN A 452 43.56 30.20 -7.69
CA ASN A 452 43.80 29.78 -6.31
C ASN A 452 44.42 28.38 -6.24
N HIS A 453 43.92 27.41 -7.03
CA HIS A 453 44.42 26.04 -6.99
C HIS A 453 45.77 25.83 -7.68
N LYS A 454 46.09 26.59 -8.74
CA LYS A 454 47.30 26.39 -9.57
C LYS A 454 48.62 26.23 -8.78
N PRO A 455 48.91 27.04 -7.72
CA PRO A 455 50.13 26.86 -6.91
C PRO A 455 50.20 25.53 -6.16
N PHE A 456 49.05 24.91 -5.89
CA PHE A 456 48.88 23.64 -5.17
C PHE A 456 48.69 22.45 -6.12
N CYS A 457 48.62 22.69 -7.44
CA CYS A 457 48.35 21.67 -8.45
C CYS A 457 49.60 20.84 -8.80
N LYS A 458 50.26 20.28 -7.78
CA LYS A 458 51.48 19.46 -7.90
C LYS A 458 51.52 18.41 -6.78
N PRO A 459 52.26 17.30 -6.96
CA PRO A 459 52.37 16.26 -5.93
C PRO A 459 52.94 16.81 -4.62
N GLY A 460 52.39 16.37 -3.49
CA GLY A 460 52.88 16.73 -2.15
C GLY A 460 52.56 18.15 -1.67
N ALA A 461 51.92 19.00 -2.49
CA ALA A 461 51.48 20.32 -2.05
C ALA A 461 50.35 20.22 -1.00
N ALA A 462 50.16 21.30 -0.22
CA ALA A 462 49.02 21.42 0.69
C ALA A 462 47.68 21.50 -0.10
N CYS A 463 46.55 21.25 0.58
CA CYS A 463 45.23 21.41 -0.02
C CYS A 463 44.90 22.90 -0.22
N SER A 464 44.44 23.29 -1.42
CA SER A 464 44.03 24.68 -1.72
C SER A 464 42.63 25.03 -1.25
N ILE A 465 41.88 24.04 -0.76
CA ILE A 465 40.48 24.22 -0.33
C ILE A 465 40.49 24.75 1.09
N ILE A 466 39.90 25.93 1.26
CA ILE A 466 39.61 26.52 2.57
C ILE A 466 38.33 25.84 3.05
N ASP A 467 38.44 24.99 4.06
CA ASP A 467 37.26 24.42 4.71
C ASP A 467 36.56 25.54 5.49
N THR A 468 35.39 25.97 5.01
CA THR A 468 34.58 26.99 5.67
C THR A 468 33.82 26.43 6.88
N GLY A 469 33.94 25.14 7.19
CA GLY A 469 33.33 24.50 8.37
C GLY A 469 31.82 24.30 8.27
N THR A 470 31.16 24.84 7.25
CA THR A 470 29.71 24.74 7.08
C THR A 470 29.36 23.39 6.45
N SER A 471 29.29 22.34 7.25
CA SER A 471 28.75 21.06 6.78
C SER A 471 27.23 21.04 6.90
N SER A 472 26.53 21.14 5.76
CA SER A 472 25.08 21.08 5.74
C SER A 472 24.60 19.65 6.05
N GLN A 473 23.89 19.47 7.15
CA GLN A 473 23.27 18.18 7.50
C GLN A 473 21.94 18.04 6.76
N GLY A 474 21.87 17.15 5.78
CA GLY A 474 20.64 16.87 5.05
C GLY A 474 20.60 15.49 4.43
N THR A 475 19.40 14.90 4.39
CA THR A 475 19.14 13.65 3.67
C THR A 475 19.18 13.91 2.17
N THR A 476 20.06 13.22 1.45
CA THR A 476 20.24 13.43 0.01
C THR A 476 19.58 12.31 -0.79
N LYS A 477 18.93 12.66 -1.91
CA LYS A 477 18.53 11.64 -2.88
C LYS A 477 19.78 11.05 -3.54
N PRO A 478 19.79 9.76 -3.90
CA PRO A 478 20.88 9.17 -4.67
C PRO A 478 21.05 9.88 -6.02
N ASN A 479 22.30 10.07 -6.45
CA ASN A 479 22.72 10.75 -7.68
C ASN A 479 22.14 12.18 -7.83
N ALA A 480 22.20 13.00 -6.78
CA ALA A 480 21.64 14.35 -6.82
C ALA A 480 22.66 15.42 -6.42
N LEU A 481 22.63 16.54 -7.15
CA LEU A 481 23.28 17.78 -6.73
C LEU A 481 22.39 18.48 -5.71
N GLN A 482 23.02 19.18 -4.77
CA GLN A 482 22.35 19.90 -3.71
C GLN A 482 22.91 21.30 -3.58
N ILE A 483 22.04 22.23 -3.21
CA ILE A 483 22.44 23.58 -2.87
C ILE A 483 21.62 24.04 -1.65
N PRO A 484 22.26 24.59 -0.60
CA PRO A 484 21.53 25.20 0.50
C PRO A 484 20.90 26.52 0.02
N VAL A 485 19.61 26.69 0.32
CA VAL A 485 18.82 27.87 -0.03
C VAL A 485 18.34 28.50 1.27
N THR A 486 18.73 29.75 1.52
CA THR A 486 18.30 30.49 2.71
C THR A 486 16.99 31.20 2.41
N MET A 487 15.95 30.84 3.13
CA MET A 487 14.62 31.44 3.01
C MET A 487 14.58 32.83 3.67
N ALA A 488 13.57 33.64 3.36
CA ALA A 488 13.40 34.99 3.93
C ALA A 488 13.25 35.01 5.46
N ASP A 489 12.88 33.89 6.09
CA ASP A 489 12.81 33.72 7.55
C ASP A 489 14.17 33.38 8.19
N GLY A 490 15.24 33.33 7.39
CA GLY A 490 16.59 32.93 7.81
C GLY A 490 16.81 31.43 7.88
N LYS A 491 15.80 30.60 7.60
CA LYS A 491 15.93 29.14 7.60
C LYS A 491 16.58 28.65 6.31
N THR A 492 17.69 27.93 6.43
CA THR A 492 18.32 27.25 5.29
C THR A 492 17.67 25.90 5.03
N VAL A 493 17.26 25.65 3.78
CA VAL A 493 16.73 24.37 3.31
C VAL A 493 17.64 23.85 2.19
N LEU A 494 18.03 22.58 2.26
CA LEU A 494 18.76 21.93 1.17
C LEU A 494 17.82 21.58 0.03
N VAL A 495 18.03 22.19 -1.13
CA VAL A 495 17.32 21.84 -2.37
C VAL A 495 18.17 20.83 -3.14
N SER A 496 17.59 19.68 -3.44
CA SER A 496 18.27 18.57 -4.10
C SER A 496 17.57 18.21 -5.41
N SER A 497 18.35 18.05 -6.48
CA SER A 497 17.82 17.63 -7.78
C SER A 497 18.76 16.65 -8.48
N SER A 498 18.19 15.59 -9.04
CA SER A 498 18.87 14.62 -9.91
C SER A 498 18.78 14.99 -11.39
N THR A 499 17.92 15.95 -11.75
CA THR A 499 17.65 16.34 -13.15
C THR A 499 18.13 17.76 -13.48
N MET A 500 18.35 18.59 -12.47
CA MET A 500 18.89 19.93 -12.65
C MET A 500 20.41 19.91 -12.56
N ASP A 501 21.06 20.50 -13.55
CA ASP A 501 22.49 20.79 -13.48
C ASP A 501 22.79 21.86 -12.41
N ALA A 502 24.08 22.03 -12.14
CA ALA A 502 24.59 22.97 -11.17
C ALA A 502 24.18 24.43 -11.45
N LYS A 503 24.00 24.81 -12.73
CA LYS A 503 23.63 26.17 -13.12
C LYS A 503 22.18 26.44 -12.77
N LYS A 504 21.27 25.53 -13.16
CA LYS A 504 19.85 25.62 -12.82
C LYS A 504 19.60 25.64 -11.32
N LEU A 505 20.37 24.88 -10.54
CA LEU A 505 20.26 24.91 -9.07
C LEU A 505 20.69 26.27 -8.48
N LYS A 506 21.72 26.91 -9.03
CA LYS A 506 22.11 28.27 -8.62
C LYS A 506 21.06 29.32 -9.01
N GLU A 507 20.47 29.19 -10.19
CA GLU A 507 19.37 30.05 -10.64
C GLU A 507 18.15 29.90 -9.72
N LEU A 508 17.81 28.67 -9.34
CA LEU A 508 16.73 28.39 -8.40
C LEU A 508 17.02 29.00 -7.02
N LYS A 509 18.25 28.87 -6.51
CA LYS A 509 18.67 29.50 -5.25
C LYS A 509 18.52 31.02 -5.32
N GLY A 510 19.06 31.66 -6.35
CA GLY A 510 18.96 33.12 -6.51
C GLY A 510 17.51 33.60 -6.63
N ALA A 511 16.66 32.84 -7.33
CA ALA A 511 15.23 33.14 -7.42
C ALA A 511 14.52 33.00 -6.07
N ALA A 512 14.86 31.97 -5.29
CA ALA A 512 14.30 31.71 -3.97
C ALA A 512 14.67 32.79 -2.95
N GLU A 513 15.93 33.22 -2.94
CA GLU A 513 16.43 34.27 -2.02
C GLU A 513 15.83 35.65 -2.31
N GLY A 514 15.34 35.88 -3.53
CA GLY A 514 14.66 37.12 -3.93
C GLY A 514 13.15 37.14 -3.67
N MET A 515 12.53 36.05 -3.20
CA MET A 515 11.08 36.00 -3.00
C MET A 515 10.64 36.64 -1.66
N PRO A 516 9.60 37.50 -1.66
CA PRO A 516 9.04 38.05 -0.43
C PRO A 516 8.39 36.95 0.42
N SER A 517 8.48 37.10 1.74
CA SER A 517 7.93 36.18 2.75
C SER A 517 6.42 35.99 2.57
N GLY A 518 6.00 34.90 1.92
CA GLY A 518 4.57 34.59 1.72
C GLY A 518 4.24 33.51 0.69
N ARG A 519 5.16 33.15 -0.22
CA ARG A 519 4.98 32.00 -1.14
C ARG A 519 5.87 30.82 -0.73
N THR A 520 5.25 29.66 -0.50
CA THR A 520 5.95 28.45 -0.07
C THR A 520 6.61 27.74 -1.27
N ILE A 521 7.95 27.76 -1.34
CA ILE A 521 8.77 27.04 -2.33
C ILE A 521 8.45 25.54 -2.41
N MET A 522 7.93 24.95 -1.32
CA MET A 522 7.52 23.54 -1.31
C MET A 522 6.49 23.17 -2.39
N SER A 523 5.62 24.09 -2.84
CA SER A 523 4.66 23.73 -3.90
C SER A 523 5.33 23.53 -5.26
N MET A 524 6.44 24.21 -5.54
CA MET A 524 7.24 24.01 -6.76
C MET A 524 8.14 22.77 -6.67
N VAL A 525 8.76 22.52 -5.51
CA VAL A 525 9.68 21.38 -5.32
C VAL A 525 8.94 20.03 -5.30
N ASN A 526 7.73 19.99 -4.73
CA ASN A 526 6.89 18.78 -4.76
C ASN A 526 6.30 18.50 -6.15
N SER A 527 6.16 19.51 -7.01
CA SER A 527 5.70 19.35 -8.40
C SER A 527 6.81 18.83 -9.34
N LEU A 528 8.06 19.26 -9.13
CA LEU A 528 9.23 18.84 -9.93
C LEU A 528 9.80 17.46 -9.57
N THR A 529 9.32 16.81 -8.50
CA THR A 529 9.87 15.54 -8.01
C THR A 529 9.26 14.29 -8.63
N VAL A 530 8.26 14.45 -9.50
CA VAL A 530 7.73 13.40 -10.37
C VAL A 530 8.04 13.83 -11.81
N GLU A 531 9.20 13.43 -12.35
CA GLU A 531 9.37 13.08 -13.76
C GLU A 531 10.84 12.86 -14.18
N MET A 532 11.03 11.72 -14.84
CA MET A 532 12.09 11.33 -15.79
C MET A 532 13.55 11.19 -15.30
N VAL A 533 13.95 9.92 -15.14
CA VAL A 533 15.34 9.47 -15.23
C VAL A 533 15.82 9.77 -16.65
N LYS A 534 16.72 10.75 -16.80
CA LYS A 534 17.41 10.99 -18.07
C LYS A 534 18.54 9.98 -18.19
N LEU A 535 18.48 9.17 -19.25
CA LEU A 535 19.52 8.21 -19.63
C LEU A 535 20.61 8.97 -20.41
N ASP A 536 21.75 9.20 -19.78
CA ASP A 536 23.00 9.49 -20.49
C ASP A 536 23.97 8.34 -20.19
N GLY A 537 24.30 7.57 -21.23
CA GLY A 537 25.28 6.48 -21.17
C GLY A 537 26.71 6.99 -21.31
N GLY A 538 27.66 6.26 -20.74
CA GLY A 538 29.09 6.47 -21.01
C GLY A 538 30.01 6.02 -19.86
N ASP A 539 30.47 4.78 -20.00
CA ASP A 539 31.82 4.25 -19.83
C ASP A 539 32.65 4.38 -18.52
N GLU A 540 33.24 3.21 -18.20
CA GLU A 540 34.46 2.91 -17.43
C GLU A 540 34.40 2.90 -15.89
N GLU A 541 34.25 1.69 -15.32
CA GLU A 541 34.90 1.28 -14.08
C GLU A 541 35.35 -0.19 -14.18
N GLU A 542 36.65 -0.42 -14.34
CA GLU A 542 37.31 -1.64 -13.85
C GLU A 542 38.80 -1.35 -13.55
N GLU A 543 39.10 -0.51 -12.56
CA GLU A 543 40.47 -0.45 -12.00
C GLU A 543 40.50 0.18 -10.60
N GLU A 544 40.15 -0.58 -9.56
CA GLU A 544 40.61 -0.29 -8.20
C GLU A 544 40.50 -1.52 -7.28
N LYS A 545 41.24 -2.59 -7.62
CA LYS A 545 41.55 -3.70 -6.70
C LYS A 545 42.86 -4.41 -7.06
N LYS A 546 43.95 -3.67 -7.24
CA LYS A 546 45.32 -4.22 -7.33
C LYS A 546 46.37 -3.15 -7.01
N SER A 547 46.73 -3.02 -5.72
CA SER A 547 48.05 -2.55 -5.28
C SER A 547 48.18 -2.55 -3.75
N GLU A 548 48.19 -3.74 -3.17
CA GLU A 548 48.90 -4.01 -1.91
C GLU A 548 49.44 -5.44 -2.03
N VAL A 549 50.63 -5.58 -2.62
CA VAL A 549 51.73 -6.53 -2.33
C VAL A 549 52.84 -6.20 -3.35
N ASP A 550 53.81 -5.39 -2.94
CA ASP A 550 55.26 -5.64 -2.97
C ASP A 550 56.03 -4.41 -2.44
#